data_AF-A0A1H8ZWE1-F1
#
_entry.id   AF-A0A1H8ZWE1-F1
#
_cell.length_a   1.000
_cell.length_b   1.000
_cell.length_c   1.000
_cell.angle_alpha   90.00
_cell.angle_beta   90.00
_cell.angle_gamma   90.00
#
_symmetry.space_group_name_H-M   'P 1'
#
loop_
_entity.id
_entity.type
_entity.pdbx_description
1 polymer ?
#
loop_
_entity_poly.entity_id
_entity_poly.type
_entity_poly.pdbx_seq_one_letter_code
_entity_poly.pdbx_strand_id
1 'polypeptide(L)' 'MWRVWLLFDPRRALVALFTFLAVLALLIHFILLSTERFNWMHSASAVEATLQAQEGGSALS' A
#
# COMPACT_ATOMS: atom_id res chain seq x y z
N MET A 1 -7.57 37.95 -9.50
CA MET A 1 -7.98 36.53 -9.51
C MET A 1 -8.48 36.12 -8.11
N TRP A 2 -9.69 36.56 -7.75
CA TRP A 2 -10.35 36.25 -6.46
C TRP A 2 -11.72 35.61 -6.67
N ARG A 3 -12.26 35.72 -7.90
CA ARG A 3 -13.54 35.16 -8.35
C ARG A 3 -13.58 33.63 -8.34
N VAL A 4 -12.42 32.96 -8.34
CA VAL A 4 -12.34 31.49 -8.22
C VAL A 4 -12.93 31.03 -6.87
N TRP A 5 -12.85 31.88 -5.82
CA TRP A 5 -13.42 31.61 -4.49
C TRP A 5 -14.94 31.84 -4.41
N LEU A 6 -15.57 32.44 -5.42
CA LEU A 6 -17.03 32.51 -5.51
C LEU A 6 -17.66 31.26 -6.15
N LEU A 7 -16.88 30.50 -6.94
CA LEU A 7 -17.34 29.24 -7.55
C LEU A 7 -16.91 28.03 -6.73
N PHE A 8 -15.71 28.07 -6.16
CA PHE A 8 -15.17 27.00 -5.33
C PHE A 8 -15.28 27.39 -3.86
N ASP A 9 -16.23 26.79 -3.15
CA ASP A 9 -16.29 26.88 -1.70
C ASP A 9 -14.94 26.48 -1.10
N PRO A 10 -14.24 27.37 -0.36
CA PRO A 10 -12.89 27.16 0.17
C PRO A 10 -12.67 25.77 0.76
N ARG A 11 -13.69 25.34 1.52
CA ARG A 11 -13.72 24.09 2.26
C ARG A 11 -13.70 22.90 1.32
N ARG A 12 -14.51 22.93 0.25
CA ARG A 12 -14.58 21.84 -0.72
C ARG A 12 -13.31 21.75 -1.55
N ALA A 13 -12.69 22.86 -1.93
CA ALA A 13 -11.43 22.83 -2.69
C ALA A 13 -10.29 22.20 -1.88
N LEU A 14 -10.13 22.60 -0.60
CA LEU A 14 -9.14 21.99 0.28
C LEU A 14 -9.42 20.52 0.54
N VAL A 15 -10.68 20.16 0.82
CA VAL A 15 -11.07 18.76 1.06
C VAL A 15 -10.90 17.91 -0.19
N ALA A 16 -11.24 18.42 -1.39
CA ALA A 16 -11.07 17.69 -2.65
C ALA A 16 -9.60 17.42 -2.94
N LEU A 17 -8.73 18.41 -2.76
CA LEU A 17 -7.28 18.23 -2.90
C LEU A 17 -6.75 17.21 -1.90
N PHE A 18 -7.11 17.34 -0.63
CA PHE A 18 -6.68 16.42 0.43
C PHE A 18 -7.16 15.00 0.18
N THR A 19 -8.42 14.84 -0.20
CA THR A 19 -9.03 13.53 -0.48
C THR A 19 -8.40 12.91 -1.72
N PHE A 20 -8.14 13.69 -2.77
CA PHE A 20 -7.47 13.20 -3.97
C PHE A 20 -6.06 12.68 -3.65
N LEU A 21 -5.26 13.45 -2.92
CA LEU A 21 -3.92 13.02 -2.51
C LEU A 21 -3.97 11.82 -1.55
N ALA A 22 -4.92 11.79 -0.62
CA ALA A 22 -5.09 10.69 0.32
C ALA A 22 -5.47 9.38 -0.39
N VAL A 23 -6.43 9.44 -1.32
CA VAL A 23 -6.83 8.28 -2.14
C VAL A 23 -5.66 7.81 -2.99
N LEU A 24 -4.93 8.72 -3.62
CA LEU A 24 -3.74 8.37 -4.42
C LEU A 24 -2.66 7.70 -3.56
N ALA A 25 -2.41 8.21 -2.35
CA ALA A 25 -1.47 7.61 -1.41
C ALA A 25 -1.89 6.20 -1.00
N LEU A 26 -3.17 6.01 -0.62
CA LEU A 26 -3.69 4.70 -0.25
C LEU A 26 -3.63 3.71 -1.42
N LEU A 27 -3.98 4.14 -2.65
CA LEU A 27 -3.91 3.31 -3.84
C LEU A 27 -2.49 2.75 -4.05
N ILE A 28 -1.47 3.61 -3.93
CA ILE A 28 -0.07 3.21 -4.06
C ILE A 28 0.32 2.23 -2.95
N HIS A 29 -0.04 2.51 -1.69
CA HIS A 29 0.27 1.60 -0.58
C HIS A 29 -0.38 0.23 -0.74
N PHE A 30 -1.65 0.19 -1.15
CA PHE A 30 -2.36 -1.06 -1.41
C PHE A 30 -1.69 -1.87 -2.54
N ILE A 31 -1.18 -1.22 -3.59
CA ILE A 31 -0.44 -1.89 -4.66
C ILE A 31 0.87 -2.49 -4.13
N LEU A 32 1.64 -1.74 -3.33
CA LEU A 32 2.87 -2.25 -2.73
C LEU A 32 2.59 -3.43 -1.79
N LEU A 33 1.55 -3.32 -0.94
CA LEU A 33 1.17 -4.35 0.01
C LEU A 33 0.58 -5.60 -0.68
N SER A 34 -0.08 -5.45 -1.82
CA SER A 34 -0.64 -6.56 -2.59
C SER A 34 0.43 -7.35 -3.36
N THR A 35 1.63 -6.80 -3.53
CA THR A 35 2.68 -7.47 -4.32
C THR A 35 3.52 -8.37 -3.40
N GLU A 36 3.61 -9.67 -3.71
CA GLU A 36 4.34 -10.71 -2.93
C GLU A 36 5.74 -10.30 -2.44
N ARG A 37 6.43 -9.43 -3.18
CA ARG A 37 7.80 -8.98 -2.89
C ARG A 37 7.90 -7.72 -2.01
N PHE A 38 6.86 -6.89 -1.97
CA PHE A 38 6.82 -5.66 -1.16
C PHE A 38 5.77 -5.72 -0.04
N ASN A 39 5.05 -6.83 0.05
CA ASN A 39 4.16 -7.16 1.15
C ASN A 39 4.98 -7.44 2.41
N TRP A 40 5.35 -6.38 3.13
CA TRP A 40 6.13 -6.47 4.37
C TRP A 40 5.44 -7.26 5.48
N MET A 41 4.14 -7.59 5.34
CA MET A 41 3.42 -8.43 6.29
C MET A 41 3.42 -9.93 5.93
N HIS A 42 3.68 -10.29 4.66
CA HIS A 42 3.68 -11.69 4.19
C HIS A 42 5.08 -12.24 3.91
N SER A 43 6.08 -11.37 3.71
CA SER A 43 7.44 -11.78 3.35
C SER A 43 8.13 -12.68 4.40
N ALA A 44 7.77 -12.57 5.68
CA ALA A 44 8.28 -13.48 6.72
C ALA A 44 7.80 -14.93 6.52
N SER A 45 6.53 -15.12 6.14
CA SER A 45 5.96 -16.47 5.96
C SER A 45 6.51 -17.20 4.74
N ALA A 46 6.82 -16.48 3.66
CA ALA A 46 7.38 -17.10 2.46
C ALA A 46 8.82 -17.61 2.69
N VAL A 47 9.65 -16.87 3.43
CA VAL A 47 11.01 -17.31 3.79
C VAL A 47 10.96 -18.48 4.78
N GLU A 48 10.13 -18.41 5.81
CA GLU A 48 10.05 -19.46 6.83
C GLU A 48 9.43 -20.76 6.31
N ALA A 49 8.44 -20.70 5.42
CA ALA A 49 7.90 -21.88 4.73
C ALA A 49 8.95 -22.54 3.81
N THR A 50 9.80 -21.73 3.17
CA THR A 50 10.88 -22.26 2.32
C THR A 50 12.01 -22.87 3.15
N LEU A 51 12.34 -22.28 4.30
CA LEU A 51 13.34 -22.82 5.23
C LEU A 51 12.87 -24.13 5.89
N GLN A 52 11.61 -24.22 6.32
CA GLN A 52 11.03 -25.46 6.88
C GLN A 52 10.93 -26.59 5.83
N ALA A 53 10.63 -26.25 4.57
CA ALA A 53 10.63 -27.22 3.48
C ALA A 53 12.05 -27.78 3.19
N GLN A 54 13.09 -26.99 3.42
CA GLN A 54 14.48 -27.39 3.19
C GLN A 54 15.06 -28.25 4.32
N GLU A 55 14.69 -27.99 5.59
CA GLU A 55 15.10 -28.83 6.71
C GLU A 55 14.40 -30.21 6.71
N GLY A 56 13.12 -30.28 6.36
CA GLY A 56 12.38 -31.55 6.26
C GLY A 56 12.89 -32.50 5.17
N GLY A 57 13.40 -31.96 4.06
CA GLY A 57 14.04 -32.75 3.00
C GLY A 57 15.42 -33.29 3.37
N SER A 58 16.11 -32.62 4.30
CA SER A 58 17.45 -33.00 4.76
C SER A 58 17.44 -34.08 5.86
N ALA A 59 16.31 -34.25 6.55
CA ALA A 59 16.14 -35.24 7.62
C ALA A 59 15.69 -36.63 7.12
N LEU A 60 15.32 -36.75 5.84
CA LEU A 60 14.87 -37.99 5.20
C LEU A 60 15.92 -38.62 4.25
N SER A 61 17.11 -38.02 4.12
CA SER A 61 18.27 -38.53 3.39
C SER A 61 19.40 -38.90 4.35
#